data_AF-A0A7M3DTH2-F1
#
_entry.id   AF-A0A7M3DTH2-F1
#
_cell.length_a   1.000
_cell.length_b   1.000
_cell.length_c   1.000
_cell.angle_alpha   90.00
_cell.angle_beta   90.00
_cell.angle_gamma   90.00
#
_symmetry.space_group_name_H-M   'P 1'
#
loop_
_entity.id
_entity.type
_entity.pdbx_description
1 polymer ?
#
loop_
_entity_poly.entity_id
_entity_poly.type
_entity_poly.pdbx_seq_one_letter_code
_entity_poly.pdbx_strand_id
1 'polypeptide(L)'
;MPRGDKSKYTDKQERKADHIAESYEDRGVSEKEAERRASATVNKDDGGGKKAGGSGQGKHTGHPAAHKGGEKGGKAAASRSAADRSASAKKAAATRKRNAEHNAHH
;
A
#
# COMPACT_ATOMS: atom_id res chain seq x y z
N MET A 1 -2.36 -16.15 14.26
CA MET A 1 -2.60 -16.59 12.86
C MET A 1 -1.66 -17.73 12.55
N PRO A 2 -2.09 -18.78 11.82
CA PRO A 2 -1.20 -19.89 11.48
C PRO A 2 0.02 -19.30 10.77
N ARG A 3 1.21 -19.69 11.24
CA ARG A 3 2.51 -19.32 10.69
C ARG A 3 2.69 -20.02 9.35
N GLY A 4 1.79 -19.73 8.40
CA GLY A 4 1.84 -20.30 7.06
C GLY A 4 3.26 -20.12 6.54
N ASP A 5 3.83 -21.22 6.06
CA ASP A 5 5.17 -21.21 5.52
C ASP A 5 5.23 -20.15 4.40
N LYS A 6 6.05 -19.11 4.64
CA LYS A 6 6.26 -18.02 3.68
C LYS A 6 6.83 -18.55 2.36
N SER A 7 7.34 -19.79 2.31
CA SER A 7 7.79 -20.46 1.09
C SER A 7 6.75 -20.48 -0.03
N LYS A 8 5.46 -20.36 0.30
CA LYS A 8 4.36 -20.32 -0.67
C LYS A 8 3.97 -18.92 -1.13
N TYR A 9 4.69 -17.87 -0.72
CA TYR A 9 4.50 -16.53 -1.26
C TYR A 9 5.04 -16.45 -2.68
N THR A 10 4.38 -15.67 -3.52
CA THR A 10 4.98 -15.28 -4.81
C THR A 10 5.93 -14.10 -4.61
N ASP A 11 6.83 -13.89 -5.56
CA ASP A 11 7.79 -12.77 -5.51
C ASP A 11 7.07 -11.41 -5.42
N LYS A 12 5.85 -11.31 -5.97
CA LYS A 12 5.00 -10.13 -5.82
C LYS A 12 4.51 -9.94 -4.38
N GLN A 13 4.21 -11.01 -3.66
CA GLN A 13 3.81 -10.96 -2.26
C GLN A 13 4.99 -10.61 -1.35
N GLU A 14 6.17 -11.15 -1.64
CA GLU A 14 7.42 -10.84 -0.94
C GLU A 14 7.76 -9.35 -1.09
N ARG A 15 7.89 -8.82 -2.32
CA ARG A 15 8.14 -7.38 -2.54
C ARG A 15 7.11 -6.46 -1.88
N LYS A 16 5.83 -6.86 -1.88
CA LYS A 16 4.77 -6.09 -1.20
C LYS A 16 4.99 -6.09 0.31
N ALA A 17 5.36 -7.24 0.89
CA ALA A 17 5.66 -7.33 2.31
C ALA A 17 6.87 -6.47 2.67
N ASP A 18 7.95 -6.53 1.87
CA ASP A 18 9.18 -5.78 2.12
C ASP A 18 8.91 -4.26 2.16
N HIS A 19 8.20 -3.72 1.17
CA HIS A 19 7.82 -2.30 1.17
C HIS A 19 6.94 -1.90 2.36
N ILE A 20 6.08 -2.79 2.85
CA ILE A 20 5.27 -2.51 4.04
C ILE A 20 6.14 -2.55 5.30
N ALA A 21 7.10 -3.47 5.38
CA ALA A 21 8.03 -3.60 6.49
C ALA A 21 8.95 -2.38 6.59
N GLU A 22 9.55 -1.96 5.47
CA GLU A 22 10.35 -0.74 5.33
C GLU A 22 9.58 0.48 5.88
N SER A 23 8.31 0.64 5.48
CA SER A 23 7.45 1.72 5.99
C SER A 23 7.19 1.67 7.50
N TYR A 24 7.28 0.50 8.15
CA TYR A 24 7.16 0.35 9.60
C TYR A 24 8.49 0.60 10.30
N GLU A 25 9.60 0.18 9.72
CA GLU A 25 10.96 0.43 10.20
C GLU A 25 11.27 1.93 10.21
N ASP A 26 10.91 2.63 9.13
CA ASP A 26 10.99 4.10 9.05
C ASP A 26 10.21 4.81 10.17
N ARG A 27 9.17 4.14 10.70
CA ARG A 27 8.35 4.63 11.83
C ARG A 27 8.89 4.16 13.19
N GLY A 28 10.05 3.53 13.23
CA GLY A 28 10.73 3.07 14.44
C GLY A 28 10.27 1.71 14.96
N VAL A 29 9.55 0.92 14.17
CA VAL A 29 9.21 -0.46 14.55
C VAL A 29 10.41 -1.37 14.27
N SER A 30 10.76 -2.25 15.20
CA SER A 30 11.84 -3.24 14.96
C SER A 30 11.54 -4.11 13.74
N GLU A 31 12.55 -4.41 12.93
CA GLU A 31 12.50 -5.25 11.72
C GLU A 31 11.60 -6.50 11.89
N LYS A 32 11.84 -7.31 12.92
CA LYS A 32 11.05 -8.53 13.19
C LYS A 32 9.54 -8.30 13.37
N GLU A 33 9.17 -7.16 13.95
CA GLU A 33 7.76 -6.77 14.14
C GLU A 33 7.21 -6.11 12.85
N ALA A 34 8.02 -5.34 12.15
CA ALA A 34 7.68 -4.76 10.86
C ALA A 34 7.36 -5.85 9.82
N GLU A 35 8.24 -6.84 9.65
CA GLU A 35 8.02 -8.01 8.79
C GLU A 35 6.77 -8.79 9.17
N ARG A 36 6.50 -8.94 10.47
CA ARG A 36 5.33 -9.65 10.98
C ARG A 36 4.05 -8.92 10.57
N ARG A 37 4.00 -7.59 10.76
CA ARG A 37 2.87 -6.75 10.36
C ARG A 37 2.69 -6.72 8.86
N ALA A 38 3.78 -6.67 8.11
CA ALA A 38 3.77 -6.72 6.65
C ALA A 38 3.19 -8.04 6.14
N SER A 39 3.71 -9.17 6.64
CA SER A 39 3.24 -10.51 6.27
C SER A 39 1.75 -10.70 6.59
N ALA A 40 1.29 -10.21 7.74
CA ALA A 40 -0.12 -10.26 8.12
C ALA A 40 -1.00 -9.42 7.19
N THR A 41 -0.51 -8.26 6.75
CA THR A 41 -1.22 -7.37 5.82
C THR A 41 -1.39 -8.03 4.46
N VAL A 42 -0.32 -8.60 3.91
CA VAL A 42 -0.36 -9.33 2.63
C VAL A 42 -1.29 -10.55 2.73
N ASN A 43 -1.21 -11.33 3.81
CA ASN A 43 -2.11 -12.47 4.01
C ASN A 43 -3.58 -12.05 4.13
N LYS A 44 -3.88 -10.92 4.78
CA LYS A 44 -5.23 -10.37 4.83
C LYS A 44 -5.74 -10.00 3.44
N ASP A 45 -4.87 -9.42 2.63
CA ASP A 45 -5.20 -8.97 1.28
C ASP A 45 -5.31 -10.09 0.25
N ASP A 46 -4.58 -11.19 0.44
CA ASP A 46 -4.40 -12.25 -0.56
C ASP A 46 -4.94 -13.61 -0.11
N GLY A 47 -5.36 -13.74 1.15
CA GLY A 47 -5.90 -14.98 1.71
C GLY A 47 -4.85 -16.06 2.00
N GLY A 48 -3.56 -15.74 1.85
CA GLY A 48 -2.43 -16.66 2.02
C GLY A 48 -1.39 -16.57 0.91
N GLY A 49 -0.42 -17.49 0.93
CA GLY A 49 0.55 -17.64 -0.16
C GLY A 49 -0.11 -18.12 -1.45
N LYS A 50 0.25 -17.52 -2.59
CA LYS A 50 -0.37 -17.80 -3.90
C LYS A 50 0.37 -18.84 -4.75
N LYS A 51 1.57 -19.29 -4.35
CA LYS A 51 2.25 -20.40 -5.03
C LYS A 51 1.46 -21.71 -4.86
N ALA A 52 1.80 -22.71 -5.65
CA ALA A 52 1.15 -24.03 -5.63
C ALA A 52 1.17 -24.66 -4.22
N GLY A 53 0.00 -25.08 -3.74
CA GLY A 53 -0.21 -25.63 -2.40
C GLY A 53 -0.33 -24.57 -1.30
N GLY A 54 -0.38 -23.28 -1.65
CA GLY A 54 -0.60 -22.19 -0.71
C GLY A 54 -2.09 -21.90 -0.48
N SER A 55 -2.42 -21.41 0.71
CA SER A 55 -3.82 -21.13 1.11
C SER A 55 -4.47 -19.98 0.34
N GLY A 56 -3.71 -19.16 -0.37
CA GLY A 56 -4.17 -18.09 -1.26
C GLY A 56 -4.24 -18.49 -2.74
N GLN A 57 -3.84 -19.71 -3.11
CA GLN A 57 -3.84 -20.16 -4.50
C GLN A 57 -5.26 -20.16 -5.07
N GLY A 58 -5.45 -19.52 -6.23
CA GLY A 58 -6.76 -19.43 -6.90
C GLY A 58 -7.78 -18.55 -6.19
N LYS A 59 -7.42 -17.90 -5.06
CA LYS A 59 -8.34 -17.02 -4.33
C LYS A 59 -8.34 -15.62 -4.94
N HIS A 60 -9.51 -15.19 -5.37
CA HIS A 60 -9.79 -13.79 -5.58
C HIS A 60 -10.17 -13.16 -4.25
N THR A 61 -9.28 -12.32 -3.76
CA THR A 61 -9.49 -11.51 -2.57
C THR A 61 -9.69 -10.09 -3.03
N GLY A 62 -10.81 -9.48 -2.65
CA GLY A 62 -11.09 -8.07 -2.97
C GLY A 62 -10.25 -7.12 -2.12
N HIS A 63 -8.94 -7.36 -1.97
CA HIS A 63 -7.95 -6.51 -1.29
C HIS A 63 -8.46 -5.68 -0.10
N PRO A 64 -9.04 -6.32 0.93
CA PRO A 64 -9.75 -5.64 2.01
C PRO A 64 -8.88 -4.69 2.83
N ALA A 65 -7.57 -4.91 2.92
CA ALA A 65 -6.68 -3.97 3.62
C ALA A 65 -6.55 -2.65 2.84
N ALA A 66 -6.48 -2.72 1.51
CA ALA A 66 -6.43 -1.54 0.65
C ALA A 66 -7.73 -0.71 0.71
N HIS A 67 -8.90 -1.37 0.69
CA HIS A 67 -10.18 -0.65 0.72
C HIS A 67 -10.40 0.13 2.02
N LYS A 68 -10.00 -0.42 3.17
CA LYS A 68 -10.16 0.28 4.46
C LYS A 68 -9.38 1.60 4.52
N GLY A 69 -8.17 1.63 3.94
CA GLY A 69 -7.38 2.85 3.81
C GLY A 69 -8.03 3.85 2.86
N GLY A 70 -8.47 3.37 1.69
CA GLY A 70 -9.14 4.19 0.68
C GLY A 70 -10.43 4.83 1.19
N GLU A 71 -11.27 4.09 1.91
CA GLU A 71 -12.52 4.59 2.47
C GLU A 71 -12.27 5.72 3.48
N LYS A 72 -11.31 5.52 4.41
CA LYS A 72 -10.93 6.55 5.38
C LYS A 72 -10.37 7.80 4.71
N GLY A 73 -9.48 7.61 3.73
CA GLY A 73 -8.90 8.72 2.96
C GLY A 73 -9.95 9.47 2.15
N GLY A 74 -10.88 8.76 1.51
CA GLY A 74 -11.99 9.33 0.75
C GLY A 74 -12.93 10.15 1.65
N LYS A 75 -13.30 9.62 2.82
CA LYS A 75 -14.10 10.36 3.82
C LYS A 75 -13.39 11.63 4.29
N ALA A 76 -12.10 11.53 4.63
CA ALA A 76 -11.31 12.68 5.06
C ALA A 76 -11.13 13.72 3.94
N ALA A 77 -11.03 13.30 2.68
CA ALA A 77 -10.96 14.20 1.54
C ALA A 77 -12.32 14.90 1.29
N ALA A 78 -13.42 14.16 1.43
CA ALA A 78 -14.77 14.68 1.25
C ALA A 78 -15.16 15.73 2.31
N SER A 79 -14.63 15.62 3.53
CA SER A 79 -14.88 16.60 4.60
C SER A 79 -14.03 17.87 4.52
N ARG A 80 -13.14 18.02 3.53
CA ARG A 80 -12.27 19.20 3.40
C ARG A 80 -13.04 20.47 3.04
N SER A 81 -12.62 21.58 3.65
CA SER A 81 -13.14 22.91 3.31
C SER A 81 -12.91 23.25 1.84
N ALA A 82 -13.73 24.16 1.30
CA ALA A 82 -13.55 24.63 -0.08
C ALA A 82 -12.16 25.26 -0.27
N ALA A 83 -11.67 26.01 0.73
CA ALA A 83 -10.35 26.65 0.70
C ALA A 83 -9.21 25.62 0.60
N ASP A 84 -9.25 24.55 1.40
CA ASP A 84 -8.22 23.50 1.37
C ASP A 84 -8.22 22.73 0.06
N ARG A 85 -9.42 22.49 -0.51
CA ARG A 85 -9.57 21.88 -1.84
C ARG A 85 -8.96 22.77 -2.92
N SER A 86 -9.24 24.08 -2.88
CA SER A 86 -8.65 25.05 -3.82
C SER A 86 -7.13 25.15 -3.68
N ALA A 87 -6.60 25.19 -2.45
CA ALA A 87 -5.15 25.23 -2.22
C ALA A 87 -4.45 23.98 -2.78
N SER A 88 -5.03 22.80 -2.55
CA SER A 88 -4.53 21.54 -3.09
C SER A 88 -4.52 21.52 -4.62
N ALA A 89 -5.59 22.01 -5.26
CA ALA A 89 -5.69 22.10 -6.71
C ALA A 89 -4.67 23.06 -7.32
N LYS A 90 -4.45 24.24 -6.71
CA LYS A 90 -3.43 25.20 -7.13
C LYS A 90 -2.02 24.60 -7.04
N LYS A 91 -1.71 23.90 -5.94
CA LYS A 91 -0.43 23.19 -5.77
C LYS A 91 -0.21 22.15 -6.89
N ALA A 92 -1.24 21.37 -7.21
CA ALA A 92 -1.16 20.39 -8.29
C ALA A 92 -0.94 21.04 -9.67
N ALA A 93 -1.59 22.17 -9.95
CA ALA A 93 -1.39 22.91 -11.19
C ALA A 93 0.06 23.46 -11.32
N ALA A 94 0.60 24.01 -10.23
CA ALA A 94 1.98 24.50 -10.21
C ALA A 94 3.01 23.38 -10.47
N THR A 95 2.81 22.20 -9.87
CA THR A 95 3.67 21.03 -10.14
C THR A 95 3.59 20.59 -11.60
N ARG A 96 2.37 20.54 -12.18
CA ARG A 96 2.20 20.19 -13.59
C ARG A 96 2.91 21.15 -14.53
N LYS A 97 2.83 22.47 -14.25
CA LYS A 97 3.55 23.49 -15.02
C LYS A 97 5.06 23.27 -14.97
N ARG A 98 5.62 23.08 -13.77
CA ARG A 98 7.06 22.81 -13.58
C ARG A 98 7.52 21.57 -14.34
N ASN A 99 6.76 20.48 -14.28
CA ASN A 99 7.12 19.24 -14.95
C ASN A 99 7.03 19.38 -16.49
N ALA A 100 6.06 20.13 -17.00
CA ALA A 100 5.95 20.41 -18.42
C ALA A 100 7.14 21.25 -18.93
N GLU A 101 7.55 22.27 -18.17
CA GLU A 101 8.75 23.06 -18.48
C GLU A 101 10.01 22.20 -18.45
N HIS A 102 10.19 21.37 -17.41
CA HIS A 102 11.33 20.45 -17.32
C HIS A 102 11.40 19.48 -18.51
N ASN A 103 10.27 18.89 -18.90
CA ASN A 103 10.21 17.96 -20.03
C ASN A 103 10.36 18.65 -21.39
N ALA A 104 10.10 19.95 -21.50
CA ALA A 104 10.34 20.73 -22.72
C ALA A 104 11.80 21.19 -22.87
N HIS A 105 12.59 21.11 -21.80
CA HIS A 105 14.01 21.47 -21.77
C HIS A 105 14.95 20.24 -21.79
N HIS A 106 14.40 19.05 -22.06
CA HIS A 106 15.16 17.82 -22.35
C HIS A 106 14.85 17.38 -23.78
#